data_AF-A0A1Q7UF86-F1
#
_entry.id   AF-A0A1Q7UF86-F1
#
_cell.length_a   1.000
_cell.length_b   1.000
_cell.length_c   1.000
_cell.angle_alpha   90.00
_cell.angle_beta   90.00
_cell.angle_gamma   90.00
#
_symmetry.space_group_name_H-M   'P 1'
#
loop_
_entity.id
_entity.type
_entity.pdbx_description
1 polymer ?
#
loop_
_entity_poly.entity_id
_entity_poly.type
_entity_poly.pdbx_seq_one_letter_code
_entity_poly.pdbx_strand_id
1 'polypeptide(L)'
;MDVTALDEQLPNWRRLLERFAEDRAPVYFRRDADVTGALRAMHAAGVRVGVYSEVPDELARIALSHLGADGRVDVVETGSDARERLLTVLGEGTTDVRTRAQLIALR
;
A
#
# COMPACT_ATOMS: atom_id res chain seq x y z
N MET A 1 8.07 -10.12 8.25
CA MET A 1 7.78 -11.53 7.88
C MET A 1 8.96 -12.04 7.08
N ASP A 2 9.51 -13.21 7.40
CA ASP A 2 10.63 -13.79 6.65
C ASP A 2 10.11 -14.54 5.42
N VAL A 3 10.00 -13.80 4.31
CA VAL A 3 9.54 -14.35 3.03
C VAL A 3 10.56 -15.28 2.38
N THR A 4 11.84 -15.18 2.75
CA THR A 4 12.92 -16.03 2.24
C THR A 4 12.76 -17.46 2.75
N ALA A 5 12.41 -17.62 4.03
CA ALA A 5 12.11 -18.94 4.59
C ALA A 5 10.90 -19.61 3.90
N LEU A 6 9.89 -18.82 3.50
CA LEU A 6 8.72 -19.33 2.76
C LEU A 6 9.09 -19.75 1.34
N ASP A 7 10.03 -19.05 0.68
CA ASP A 7 10.53 -19.43 -0.64
C ASP A 7 11.17 -20.81 -0.65
N GLU A 8 11.90 -21.15 0.41
CA GLU A 8 12.55 -22.45 0.55
C GLU A 8 11.55 -23.58 0.88
N GLN A 9 10.58 -23.31 1.76
CA GLN A 9 9.70 -24.34 2.31
C GLN A 9 8.43 -24.56 1.49
N LEU A 10 7.96 -23.53 0.79
CA LEU A 10 6.72 -23.58 0.01
C LEU A 10 6.87 -22.74 -1.27
N PRO A 11 7.59 -23.21 -2.30
CA PRO A 11 7.96 -22.39 -3.47
C PRO A 11 6.79 -21.74 -4.24
N ASN A 12 5.55 -22.20 -4.04
CA ASN A 12 4.33 -21.65 -4.64
C ASN A 12 3.51 -20.75 -3.68
N TRP A 13 4.03 -20.40 -2.51
CA TRP A 13 3.30 -19.67 -1.47
C TRP A 13 2.75 -18.33 -1.94
N ARG A 14 3.49 -17.58 -2.79
CA ARG A 14 3.05 -16.28 -3.32
C ARG A 14 1.74 -16.39 -4.08
N ARG A 15 1.65 -17.33 -5.01
CA ARG A 15 0.43 -17.58 -5.80
C ARG A 15 -0.73 -18.06 -4.93
N LEU A 16 -0.43 -18.87 -3.91
CA LEU A 16 -1.46 -19.33 -2.96
C LEU A 16 -1.98 -18.17 -2.11
N LEU A 17 -1.08 -17.29 -1.67
CA LEU A 17 -1.40 -16.11 -0.88
C LEU A 17 -2.22 -15.11 -1.68
N GLU A 18 -1.82 -14.83 -2.93
CA GLU A 18 -2.55 -13.96 -3.84
C GLU A 18 -3.99 -14.43 -4.01
N ARG A 19 -4.20 -15.69 -4.42
CA ARG A 19 -5.55 -16.26 -4.57
C ARG A 19 -6.35 -16.20 -3.27
N PHE A 20 -5.73 -16.58 -2.15
CA PHE A 20 -6.40 -16.51 -0.85
C PHE A 20 -6.79 -15.07 -0.48
N ALA A 21 -5.91 -14.12 -0.73
CA ALA A 21 -6.14 -12.72 -0.43
C ALA A 21 -7.20 -12.11 -1.34
N GLU A 22 -7.22 -12.42 -2.64
CA GLU A 22 -8.27 -12.00 -3.57
C GLU A 22 -9.66 -12.49 -3.11
N ASP A 23 -9.76 -13.77 -2.75
CA ASP A 23 -11.01 -14.39 -2.27
C ASP A 23 -11.51 -13.72 -0.97
N ARG A 24 -10.60 -13.24 -0.13
CA ARG A 24 -10.92 -12.70 1.21
C ARG A 24 -10.95 -11.18 1.28
N ALA A 25 -10.33 -10.48 0.33
CA ALA A 25 -10.18 -9.03 0.35
C ALA A 25 -11.51 -8.28 0.51
N PRO A 26 -12.63 -8.66 -0.13
CA PRO A 26 -13.92 -8.00 0.08
C PRO A 26 -14.44 -8.03 1.53
N VAL A 27 -13.99 -8.99 2.34
CA VAL A 27 -14.37 -9.12 3.76
C VAL A 27 -13.63 -8.08 4.61
N TYR A 28 -12.37 -7.80 4.29
CA TYR A 28 -11.47 -7.00 5.11
C TYR A 28 -11.32 -5.57 4.63
N PHE A 29 -11.40 -5.32 3.33
CA PHE A 29 -11.22 -4.00 2.76
C PHE A 29 -12.56 -3.35 2.45
N ARG A 30 -12.75 -2.16 2.99
CA ARG A 30 -13.86 -1.28 2.66
C ARG A 30 -13.31 0.07 2.26
N ARG A 31 -13.82 0.59 1.15
CA ARG A 31 -13.48 1.93 0.70
C ARG A 31 -14.01 2.95 1.70
N ASP A 32 -13.19 3.95 1.95
CA ASP A 32 -13.54 5.10 2.76
C ASP A 32 -13.63 6.32 1.84
N ALA A 33 -14.77 7.01 1.89
CA ALA A 33 -15.05 8.13 0.99
C ALA A 33 -14.12 9.32 1.24
N ASP A 34 -13.76 9.60 2.49
CA ASP A 34 -12.88 10.71 2.84
C ASP A 34 -11.45 10.43 2.39
N VAL A 35 -10.97 9.21 2.61
CA VAL A 35 -9.65 8.76 2.14
C VAL A 35 -9.57 8.82 0.61
N THR A 36 -10.60 8.30 -0.07
CA THR A 36 -10.69 8.35 -1.53
C THR A 36 -10.70 9.79 -2.05
N GLY A 37 -11.44 10.68 -1.36
CA GLY A 37 -11.50 12.10 -1.65
C GLY A 37 -10.13 12.78 -1.51
N ALA A 38 -9.42 12.53 -0.42
CA ALA A 38 -8.09 13.08 -0.17
C ALA A 38 -7.08 12.61 -1.23
N LEU A 39 -7.00 11.31 -1.51
CA LEU A 39 -6.12 10.75 -2.55
C LEU A 39 -6.43 11.34 -3.92
N ARG A 40 -7.72 11.50 -4.26
CA ARG A 40 -8.13 12.14 -5.52
C ARG A 40 -7.70 13.60 -5.59
N ALA A 41 -7.85 14.37 -4.51
CA ALA A 41 -7.47 15.77 -4.47
C ALA A 41 -5.95 15.93 -4.64
N MET A 42 -5.15 15.13 -3.94
CA MET A 42 -3.69 15.12 -4.06
C MET A 42 -3.25 14.77 -5.49
N HIS A 43 -3.82 13.72 -6.08
CA HIS A 43 -3.51 13.34 -7.46
C HIS A 43 -3.88 14.46 -8.46
N ALA A 44 -5.03 15.11 -8.29
CA ALA A 44 -5.43 16.23 -9.13
C ALA A 44 -4.52 17.47 -8.97
N ALA A 45 -3.91 17.65 -7.80
CA ALA A 45 -2.91 18.68 -7.53
C ALA A 45 -1.48 18.30 -8.00
N GLY A 46 -1.30 17.11 -8.58
CA GLY A 46 0.01 16.63 -9.02
C GLY A 46 0.95 16.23 -7.86
N VAL A 47 0.40 16.02 -6.66
CA VAL A 47 1.18 15.55 -5.51
C VAL A 47 1.57 14.09 -5.75
N ARG A 48 2.87 13.79 -5.62
CA ARG A 48 3.38 12.43 -5.68
C ARG A 48 3.06 11.70 -4.37
N VAL A 49 2.38 10.57 -4.47
CA VAL A 49 1.92 9.78 -3.32
C VAL A 49 2.62 8.43 -3.32
N GLY A 50 3.26 8.10 -2.21
CA GLY A 50 3.82 6.77 -1.97
C GLY A 50 3.09 6.03 -0.85
N VAL A 51 3.07 4.71 -0.92
CA VAL A 51 2.56 3.82 0.14
C VAL A 51 3.65 2.85 0.55
N TYR A 52 3.79 2.62 1.86
CA TYR A 52 4.68 1.60 2.38
C TYR A 52 3.93 0.62 3.27
N SER A 53 4.37 -0.64 3.31
CA SER A 53 3.81 -1.65 4.21
C SER A 53 4.84 -2.72 4.53
N GLU A 54 4.79 -3.30 5.73
CA GLU A 54 5.66 -4.42 6.09
C GLU A 54 5.15 -5.78 5.57
N VAL A 55 3.99 -5.79 4.91
CA VAL A 55 3.41 -6.99 4.30
C VAL A 55 4.07 -7.32 2.95
N PRO A 56 3.94 -8.56 2.46
CA PRO A 56 4.37 -8.91 1.10
C PRO A 56 3.70 -8.06 0.01
N ASP A 57 4.41 -7.85 -1.10
CA ASP A 57 3.97 -7.08 -2.27
C ASP A 57 2.61 -7.54 -2.80
N GLU A 58 2.36 -8.85 -2.83
CA GLU A 58 1.10 -9.44 -3.28
C GLU A 58 -0.09 -8.90 -2.48
N LEU A 59 0.05 -8.80 -1.16
CA LEU A 59 -1.02 -8.30 -0.29
C LEU A 59 -1.21 -6.80 -0.43
N ALA A 60 -0.12 -6.04 -0.56
CA ALA A 60 -0.18 -4.59 -0.72
C ALA A 60 -0.94 -4.21 -2.01
N ARG A 61 -0.64 -4.88 -3.12
CA ARG A 61 -1.31 -4.65 -4.41
C ARG A 61 -2.80 -4.98 -4.36
N ILE A 62 -3.16 -6.14 -3.80
CA ILE A 62 -4.58 -6.51 -3.62
C ILE A 62 -5.29 -5.46 -2.76
N ALA A 63 -4.69 -5.04 -1.64
CA ALA A 63 -5.27 -4.02 -0.79
C ALA A 63 -5.52 -2.70 -1.55
N LEU A 64 -4.53 -2.19 -2.28
CA LEU A 64 -4.64 -0.96 -3.06
C LEU A 64 -5.72 -1.06 -4.14
N SER A 65 -5.83 -2.20 -4.81
CA SER A 65 -6.86 -2.43 -5.83
C SER A 65 -8.27 -2.43 -5.26
N HIS A 66 -8.48 -3.18 -4.18
CA HIS A 66 -9.78 -3.22 -3.50
C HIS A 66 -10.15 -1.84 -2.93
N LEU A 67 -9.18 -1.09 -2.40
CA LEU A 67 -9.38 0.26 -1.89
C LEU A 67 -9.53 1.31 -3.01
N GLY A 68 -9.27 0.97 -4.27
CA GLY A 68 -9.36 1.90 -5.41
C GLY A 68 -8.25 2.94 -5.44
N ALA A 69 -7.10 2.62 -4.85
CA ALA A 69 -5.94 3.49 -4.71
C ALA A 69 -4.87 3.29 -5.80
N ASP A 70 -4.88 2.15 -6.53
CA ASP A 70 -3.84 1.80 -7.54
C ASP A 70 -3.52 2.94 -8.52
N GLY A 71 -4.54 3.63 -9.04
CA GLY A 71 -4.35 4.72 -10.02
C GLY A 71 -3.93 6.07 -9.41
N ARG A 72 -3.68 6.12 -8.10
CA ARG A 72 -3.39 7.37 -7.35
C ARG A 72 -2.14 7.26 -6.48
N VAL A 73 -1.45 6.12 -6.53
CA VAL A 73 -0.21 5.85 -5.80
C VAL A 73 0.89 5.65 -6.83
N ASP A 74 1.97 6.41 -6.72
CA ASP A 74 3.07 6.41 -7.69
C ASP A 74 4.14 5.38 -7.34
N VAL A 75 4.33 5.10 -6.05
CA VAL A 75 5.36 4.19 -5.54
C VAL A 75 4.79 3.36 -4.39
N VAL A 76 5.02 2.06 -4.45
CA VAL A 76 4.68 1.13 -3.36
C VAL A 76 5.95 0.43 -2.92
N GLU A 77 6.25 0.51 -1.62
CA GLU A 77 7.36 -0.20 -1.01
C GLU A 77 6.83 -1.22 0.00
N THR A 78 7.38 -2.43 -0.04
CA THR A 78 6.90 -3.54 0.81
C THR A 78 8.01 -4.27 1.55
N GLY A 79 7.66 -4.92 2.66
CA GLY A 79 8.58 -5.69 3.48
C GLY A 79 9.39 -4.85 4.48
N SER A 80 10.45 -5.43 5.02
CA SER A 80 11.31 -4.78 6.01
C SER A 80 11.86 -3.45 5.46
N ASP A 81 11.93 -2.41 6.27
CA ASP A 81 12.48 -1.09 5.91
C ASP A 81 11.78 -0.40 4.72
N ALA A 82 10.54 -0.82 4.38
CA ALA A 82 9.77 -0.25 3.27
C ALA A 82 9.59 1.26 3.40
N ARG A 83 9.41 1.76 4.63
CA ARG A 83 9.26 3.18 4.90
C ARG A 83 10.52 3.96 4.55
N GLU A 84 11.68 3.50 5.00
CA GLU A 84 12.97 4.14 4.81
C GLU A 84 13.32 4.19 3.31
N ARG A 85 13.08 3.09 2.59
CA ARG A 85 13.23 3.05 1.13
C ARG A 85 12.29 4.02 0.44
N LEU A 86 11.03 4.07 0.83
CA LEU A 86 10.06 4.97 0.22
C LEU A 86 10.43 6.44 0.43
N LEU A 87 10.83 6.83 1.64
CA LEU A 87 11.26 8.19 1.94
C LEU A 87 12.50 8.58 1.13
N THR A 88 13.41 7.64 0.91
CA THR A 88 14.58 7.85 0.03
C THR A 88 14.15 8.12 -1.42
N VAL A 89 13.13 7.40 -1.91
CA VAL A 89 12.61 7.55 -3.28
C VAL A 89 11.80 8.83 -3.48
N LEU A 90 11.06 9.28 -2.45
CA LEU A 90 10.25 10.50 -2.51
C LEU A 90 11.07 11.76 -2.23
N GLY A 91 12.15 11.66 -1.45
CA GLY A 91 13.09 12.74 -1.18
C GLY A 91 12.77 13.53 0.09
N GLU A 92 13.65 14.49 0.38
CA GLU A 92 13.52 15.38 1.53
C GLU A 92 12.24 16.25 1.46
N GLY A 93 11.65 16.53 2.61
CA GLY A 93 10.38 17.28 2.69
C GLY A 93 9.12 16.43 2.49
N THR A 94 9.25 15.12 2.27
CA THR A 94 8.11 14.20 2.23
C THR A 94 7.36 14.19 3.57
N THR A 95 6.05 14.39 3.52
CA THR A 95 5.18 14.29 4.70
C THR A 95 4.80 12.82 4.95
N ASP A 96 5.25 12.26 6.08
CA ASP A 96 4.91 10.90 6.50
C ASP A 96 3.53 10.87 7.17
N VAL A 97 2.59 10.13 6.58
CA VAL A 97 1.19 10.00 7.02
C VAL A 97 0.94 8.57 7.44
N ARG A 98 0.57 8.36 8.71
CA ARG A 98 0.40 7.02 9.29
C ARG A 98 -1.02 6.70 9.74
N THR A 99 -1.90 7.69 9.70
CA THR A 99 -3.28 7.54 10.15
C THR A 99 -4.25 8.14 9.15
N ARG A 100 -5.47 7.59 9.15
CA ARG A 100 -6.61 8.14 8.41
C ARG A 100 -6.82 9.63 8.72
N ALA A 101 -6.75 10.01 10.00
CA ALA A 101 -6.99 11.38 10.42
C ALA A 101 -5.93 12.35 9.86
N GLN A 102 -4.65 11.96 9.89
CA GLN A 102 -3.57 12.75 9.27
C GLN A 102 -3.79 12.90 7.76
N LEU A 103 -4.16 11.82 7.06
CA LEU A 103 -4.39 11.87 5.62
C LEU A 103 -5.50 12.85 5.24
N ILE A 104 -6.61 12.80 5.99
CA ILE A 104 -7.77 13.67 5.73
C ILE A 104 -7.46 15.13 6.06
N ALA A 105 -6.56 15.39 7.03
CA ALA A 105 -6.13 16.74 7.38
C ALA A 105 -5.23 17.42 6.32
N LEU A 106 -4.72 16.66 5.33
CA LEU A 106 -3.94 17.20 4.21
C LEU A 106 -4.79 17.70 3.03
N ARG A 107 -6.12 17.59 3.14
CA ARG A 107 -7.06 18.03 2.10
C ARG A 107 -7.10 19.55 1.95
#